data_AF-A0A450T5S3-F1
#
_entry.id   AF-A0A450T5S3-F1
#
_cell.length_a   1.000
_cell.length_b   1.000
_cell.length_c   1.000
_cell.angle_alpha   90.00
_cell.angle_beta   90.00
_cell.angle_gamma   90.00
#
_symmetry.space_group_name_H-M   'P 1'
#
loop_
_entity.id
_entity.type
_entity.pdbx_description
1 polymer ?
#
loop_
_entity_poly.entity_id
_entity_poly.type
_entity_poly.pdbx_seq_one_letter_code
_entity_poly.pdbx_strand_id
1 'polypeptide(L)'
;MLRAAVIGVGSMGRNHARIYSQLENANLVAVSDVNGRIAKQVSLEFKTKGYTDYREMLNKEKIDIVSVVVPGSLHKEVNHALNGLADMKIPALIAVVSYWGIALPVGVVLGFVMGLGVTGLWWGLIIGMGVACVAYLTRFRWVVRNARFMVRGTELS
;
A
#
# COMPACT_ATOMS: atom_id res chain seq x y z
N MET A 1 -18.34 2.29 10.45
CA MET A 1 -18.34 3.06 9.18
C MET A 1 -16.91 3.42 8.81
N LEU A 2 -16.49 3.23 7.56
CA LEU A 2 -15.15 3.58 7.08
C LEU A 2 -15.03 5.09 6.84
N ARG A 3 -13.99 5.73 7.36
CA ARG A 3 -13.71 7.15 7.14
C ARG A 3 -12.94 7.31 5.84
N ALA A 4 -13.63 7.75 4.79
CA ALA A 4 -13.06 7.92 3.47
C ALA A 4 -12.62 9.37 3.24
N ALA A 5 -11.51 9.54 2.52
CA ALA A 5 -11.07 10.82 2.00
C ALA A 5 -10.75 10.74 0.50
N VAL A 6 -10.86 11.86 -0.21
CA VAL A 6 -10.56 11.92 -1.65
C VAL A 6 -9.47 12.96 -1.91
N ILE A 7 -8.37 12.55 -2.55
CA ILE A 7 -7.27 13.43 -2.98
C ILE A 7 -7.40 13.63 -4.50
N GLY A 8 -7.59 14.88 -4.92
CA GLY A 8 -7.96 15.25 -6.27
C GLY A 8 -9.48 15.17 -6.43
N VAL A 9 -10.16 16.33 -6.44
CA VAL A 9 -11.62 16.44 -6.60
C VAL A 9 -12.01 17.32 -7.80
N GLY A 10 -11.20 17.25 -8.85
CA GLY A 10 -11.56 17.73 -10.18
C GLY A 10 -12.71 16.92 -10.81
N SER A 11 -12.80 16.93 -12.15
CA SER A 11 -13.92 16.32 -12.89
C SER A 11 -14.21 14.86 -12.47
N MET A 12 -13.18 14.00 -12.41
CA MET A 12 -13.35 12.59 -12.04
C MET A 12 -13.47 12.37 -10.53
N GLY A 13 -12.70 13.11 -9.73
CA GLY A 13 -12.65 12.94 -8.28
C GLY A 13 -13.95 13.33 -7.57
N ARG A 14 -14.72 14.27 -8.13
CA ARG A 14 -16.04 14.64 -7.61
C ARG A 14 -16.99 13.45 -7.57
N ASN A 15 -16.93 12.57 -8.57
CA ASN A 15 -17.78 11.38 -8.60
C ASN A 15 -17.47 10.40 -7.46
N HIS A 16 -16.20 10.28 -7.08
CA HIS A 16 -15.80 9.47 -5.92
C HIS A 16 -16.32 10.09 -4.63
N ALA A 17 -16.20 11.40 -4.45
CA ALA A 17 -16.76 12.11 -3.28
C ALA A 17 -18.29 11.93 -3.18
N ARG A 18 -19.00 11.99 -4.32
CA ARG A 18 -20.44 11.71 -4.37
C ARG A 18 -20.76 10.29 -3.90
N ILE A 19 -20.06 9.28 -4.40
CA ILE A 19 -20.32 7.89 -4.03
C ILE A 19 -20.04 7.69 -2.53
N TYR A 20 -18.90 8.17 -2.01
CA TYR A 20 -18.56 8.02 -0.60
C TYR A 20 -19.52 8.76 0.34
N SER A 21 -20.18 9.84 -0.09
CA SER A 21 -21.20 10.51 0.73
C SER A 21 -22.57 9.82 0.71
N GLN A 22 -22.81 8.92 -0.25
CA GLN A 22 -24.07 8.16 -0.39
C GLN A 22 -24.00 6.73 0.16
N LEU A 23 -22.80 6.22 0.44
CA LEU A 23 -22.61 4.87 0.95
C LEU A 23 -22.94 4.79 2.44
N GLU A 24 -23.80 3.85 2.85
CA GLU A 24 -24.16 3.66 4.27
C GLU A 24 -22.99 3.16 5.13
N ASN A 25 -22.03 2.45 4.51
CA ASN A 25 -20.88 1.88 5.19
C ASN A 25 -19.62 2.77 5.15
N ALA A 26 -19.68 3.95 4.51
CA ALA A 26 -18.58 4.89 4.42
C ALA A 26 -19.02 6.32 4.77
N ASN A 27 -18.14 7.09 5.38
CA ASN A 27 -18.35 8.50 5.67
C ASN A 27 -17.25 9.32 5.00
N LEU A 28 -17.62 10.28 4.15
CA LEU A 28 -16.67 11.18 3.50
C LEU A 28 -16.20 12.26 4.50
N VAL A 29 -15.03 12.05 5.08
CA VAL A 29 -14.48 12.92 6.15
C VAL A 29 -13.78 14.15 5.61
N ALA A 30 -13.08 14.01 4.48
CA ALA A 30 -12.37 15.13 3.87
C ALA A 30 -12.12 14.97 2.37
N VAL A 31 -11.94 16.09 1.69
CA VAL A 31 -11.49 16.19 0.30
C VAL A 31 -10.31 17.14 0.18
N SER A 32 -9.39 16.85 -0.74
CA SER A 32 -8.26 17.72 -1.03
C SER A 32 -8.10 17.94 -2.53
N ASP A 33 -7.76 19.18 -2.94
CA ASP A 33 -7.36 19.51 -4.30
C ASP A 33 -6.38 20.68 -4.29
N VAL A 34 -5.39 20.68 -5.20
CA VAL A 34 -4.44 21.78 -5.35
C VAL A 34 -5.16 23.10 -5.69
N ASN A 35 -6.31 23.03 -6.36
CA ASN A 35 -7.16 24.18 -6.60
C ASN A 35 -8.14 24.38 -5.43
N GLY A 36 -7.82 25.33 -4.55
CA GLY A 36 -8.66 25.65 -3.38
C GLY A 36 -10.10 26.04 -3.71
N ARG A 37 -10.38 26.56 -4.91
CA ARG A 37 -11.78 26.84 -5.33
C ARG A 37 -12.55 25.55 -5.52
N ILE A 38 -11.94 24.56 -6.19
CA ILE A 38 -12.55 23.24 -6.42
C ILE A 38 -12.71 22.50 -5.10
N ALA A 39 -11.68 22.48 -4.25
CA ALA A 39 -11.75 21.86 -2.92
C ALA A 39 -12.88 22.46 -2.07
N LYS A 40 -13.00 23.80 -2.06
CA LYS A 40 -14.09 24.49 -1.34
C LYS A 40 -15.46 24.20 -1.92
N GLN A 41 -15.60 24.18 -3.25
CA GLN A 41 -16.87 23.87 -3.90
C GLN A 41 -17.36 22.46 -3.54
N VAL A 42 -16.49 21.46 -3.69
CA VAL A 42 -16.83 20.05 -3.44
C VAL A 42 -17.06 19.78 -1.96
N SER A 43 -16.29 20.41 -1.08
CA SER A 43 -16.49 20.27 0.38
C SER A 43 -17.84 20.82 0.82
N LEU A 44 -18.29 21.96 0.27
CA LEU A 44 -19.63 22.49 0.52
C LEU A 44 -20.73 21.59 -0.08
N GLU A 45 -20.54 21.11 -1.31
CA GLU A 45 -21.48 20.24 -2.02
C GLU A 45 -21.80 18.95 -1.23
N PHE A 46 -20.77 18.31 -0.65
CA PHE A 46 -20.91 17.06 0.10
C PHE A 46 -20.82 17.21 1.63
N LYS A 47 -20.91 18.45 2.15
CA LYS A 47 -20.85 18.76 3.60
C LYS A 47 -19.66 18.12 4.32
N THR A 48 -18.48 18.21 3.73
CA THR A 48 -17.23 17.63 4.24
C THR A 48 -16.16 18.72 4.40
N LYS A 49 -14.96 18.37 4.85
CA LYS A 49 -13.85 19.32 5.03
C LYS A 49 -13.00 19.40 3.75
N GLY A 50 -12.67 20.62 3.31
CA GLY A 50 -11.87 20.86 2.11
C GLY A 50 -10.46 21.34 2.44
N TYR A 51 -9.44 20.76 1.79
CA TYR A 51 -8.02 21.10 1.99
C TYR A 51 -7.32 21.39 0.67
N THR A 52 -6.38 22.32 0.68
CA THR A 52 -5.49 22.57 -0.47
C THR A 52 -4.27 21.67 -0.49
N ASP A 53 -3.86 21.16 0.69
CA ASP A 53 -2.78 20.20 0.85
C ASP A 53 -3.32 18.90 1.45
N TYR A 54 -3.09 17.79 0.76
CA TYR A 54 -3.52 16.47 1.22
C TYR A 54 -2.71 16.00 2.43
N ARG A 55 -1.47 16.47 2.62
CA ARG A 55 -0.66 16.11 3.79
C ARG A 55 -1.26 16.68 5.07
N GLU A 56 -1.72 17.93 5.00
CA GLU A 56 -2.44 18.57 6.09
C GLU A 56 -3.73 17.80 6.42
N MET A 57 -4.49 17.41 5.40
CA MET A 57 -5.70 16.60 5.54
C MET A 57 -5.40 15.27 6.26
N LEU A 58 -4.37 14.54 5.83
CA LEU A 58 -3.99 13.25 6.43
C LEU A 58 -3.50 13.37 7.87
N ASN A 59 -2.88 14.49 8.24
CA ASN A 59 -2.39 14.72 9.59
C ASN A 59 -3.50 15.18 10.55
N LYS A 60 -4.49 15.94 10.07
CA LYS A 60 -5.56 16.49 10.91
C LYS A 60 -6.74 15.55 11.06
N GLU A 61 -7.04 14.76 10.04
CA GLU A 61 -8.24 13.93 9.99
C GLU A 61 -7.90 12.45 10.20
N LYS A 62 -8.73 11.76 10.98
CA LYS A 62 -8.60 10.30 11.12
C LYS A 62 -9.25 9.64 9.89
N ILE A 63 -8.44 9.10 8.99
CA ILE A 63 -8.87 8.54 7.71
C ILE A 63 -8.50 7.05 7.65
N ASP A 64 -9.45 6.21 7.24
CA ASP A 64 -9.25 4.76 7.08
C ASP A 64 -8.93 4.40 5.62
N ILE A 65 -9.50 5.14 4.67
CA ILE A 65 -9.30 4.91 3.23
C ILE A 65 -9.15 6.22 2.47
N VAL A 66 -8.21 6.25 1.53
CA VAL A 66 -7.93 7.41 0.69
C VAL A 66 -8.10 7.02 -0.77
N SER A 67 -8.96 7.74 -1.48
CA SER A 67 -9.14 7.63 -2.93
C SER A 67 -8.32 8.70 -3.63
N VAL A 68 -7.27 8.30 -4.36
CA VAL A 68 -6.41 9.23 -5.10
C VAL A 68 -6.88 9.33 -6.55
N VAL A 69 -7.42 10.48 -6.93
CA VAL A 69 -7.99 10.77 -8.25
C VAL A 69 -7.37 12.06 -8.81
N VAL A 70 -6.05 12.04 -9.01
CA VAL A 70 -5.28 13.17 -9.55
C VAL A 70 -4.91 12.93 -11.03
N PRO A 71 -4.57 13.96 -11.82
CA PRO A 71 -4.06 13.76 -13.18
C PRO A 71 -2.78 12.91 -13.22
N GLY A 72 -2.52 12.21 -14.33
CA GLY A 72 -1.41 11.24 -14.47
C GLY A 72 -0.01 11.77 -14.15
N SER A 73 0.24 13.07 -14.33
CA SER A 73 1.50 13.73 -13.93
C SER A 73 1.69 13.79 -12.42
N LEU A 74 0.61 14.03 -11.67
CA LEU A 74 0.60 14.17 -10.21
C LEU A 74 0.45 12.82 -9.50
N HIS A 75 0.00 11.78 -10.21
CA HIS A 75 -0.14 10.44 -9.64
C HIS A 75 1.17 9.89 -9.07
N LYS A 76 2.32 10.13 -9.74
CA LYS A 76 3.63 9.68 -9.23
C LYS A 76 4.00 10.37 -7.91
N GLU A 77 3.73 11.66 -7.79
CA GLU A 77 4.10 12.45 -6.62
C GLU A 77 3.24 12.09 -5.40
N VAL A 78 1.91 12.01 -5.58
CA VAL A 78 0.99 11.62 -4.51
C VAL A 78 1.19 10.15 -4.12
N ASN A 79 1.41 9.27 -5.10
CA ASN A 79 1.76 7.89 -4.79
C ASN A 79 3.10 7.79 -4.07
N HIS A 80 4.14 8.55 -4.40
CA HIS A 80 5.40 8.52 -3.65
C HIS A 80 5.24 9.02 -2.21
N ALA A 81 4.41 10.04 -1.97
CA ALA A 81 4.12 10.52 -0.62
C ALA A 81 3.34 9.48 0.21
N LEU A 82 2.37 8.78 -0.40
CA LEU A 82 1.62 7.69 0.24
C LEU A 82 2.45 6.39 0.35
N ASN A 83 3.32 6.14 -0.63
CA ASN A 83 4.30 5.05 -0.67
C ASN A 83 5.50 5.30 0.25
N GLY A 84 5.52 6.40 1.01
CA GLY A 84 6.35 6.48 2.21
C GLY A 84 6.13 5.29 3.17
N LEU A 85 5.03 4.54 3.00
CA LEU A 85 4.74 3.26 3.66
C LEU A 85 4.83 2.00 2.77
N ALA A 86 5.03 2.12 1.45
CA ALA A 86 5.23 0.93 0.60
C ALA A 86 6.67 0.46 0.78
N ASP A 87 6.89 -0.26 1.87
CA ASP A 87 8.18 -0.78 2.30
C ASP A 87 8.71 -1.78 1.26
N MET A 88 9.38 -1.25 0.22
CA MET A 88 10.09 -2.00 -0.81
C MET A 88 11.40 -2.59 -0.27
N LYS A 89 11.91 -2.06 0.84
CA LYS A 89 13.13 -2.53 1.49
C LYS A 89 12.93 -3.91 2.08
N ILE A 90 11.77 -4.19 2.68
CA ILE A 90 11.47 -5.52 3.25
C ILE A 90 11.48 -6.62 2.17
N PRO A 91 10.77 -6.51 1.02
CA PRO A 91 10.88 -7.48 -0.07
C PRO A 91 12.30 -7.63 -0.60
N ALA A 92 12.98 -6.53 -0.86
CA ALA A 92 14.34 -6.56 -1.37
C ALA A 92 15.28 -7.29 -0.40
N LEU A 93 15.15 -7.05 0.91
CA LEU A 93 15.94 -7.74 1.93
C LEU A 93 15.61 -9.24 1.99
N ILE A 94 14.33 -9.62 1.92
CA ILE A 94 13.92 -11.03 1.87
C ILE A 94 14.53 -11.73 0.65
N ALA A 95 14.53 -11.08 -0.52
CA ALA A 95 15.19 -11.61 -1.72
C ALA A 95 16.70 -11.79 -1.51
N VAL A 96 17.38 -10.77 -0.99
CA VAL A 96 18.83 -10.82 -0.76
C VAL A 96 19.19 -11.93 0.22
N VAL A 97 18.49 -12.02 1.36
CA VAL A 97 18.75 -13.05 2.38
C VAL A 97 18.43 -14.45 1.85
N SER A 98 17.33 -14.62 1.12
CA SER A 98 16.97 -15.93 0.57
C SER A 98 17.98 -16.38 -0.50
N TYR A 99 18.44 -15.47 -1.35
CA TYR A 99 19.36 -15.79 -2.42
C TYR A 99 20.79 -16.02 -1.91
N TRP A 100 21.31 -15.09 -1.11
CA TRP A 100 22.69 -15.14 -0.62
C TRP A 100 22.86 -16.05 0.60
N GLY A 101 21.88 -16.09 1.49
CA GLY A 101 21.95 -16.85 2.74
C GLY A 101 21.49 -18.30 2.63
N ILE A 102 20.62 -18.62 1.66
CA ILE A 102 20.04 -19.97 1.55
C ILE A 102 20.37 -20.61 0.20
N ALA A 103 20.10 -19.94 -0.92
CA ALA A 103 20.33 -20.54 -2.25
C ALA A 103 21.82 -20.83 -2.50
N LEU A 104 22.69 -19.88 -2.14
CA LEU A 104 24.14 -19.98 -2.37
C LEU A 104 24.80 -21.07 -1.50
N PRO A 105 24.58 -21.14 -0.17
CA PRO A 105 25.17 -22.19 0.65
C PRO A 105 24.63 -23.58 0.32
N VAL A 106 23.31 -23.71 0.09
CA VAL A 106 22.70 -25.00 -0.28
C VAL A 106 23.22 -25.47 -1.64
N GLY A 107 23.36 -24.56 -2.62
CA GLY A 107 23.94 -24.88 -3.92
C GLY A 107 25.40 -25.32 -3.84
N VAL A 108 26.22 -24.67 -2.99
CA VAL A 108 27.63 -25.04 -2.80
C VAL A 108 27.75 -26.38 -2.08
N VAL A 109 26.96 -26.63 -1.03
CA VAL A 109 26.97 -27.91 -0.31
C VAL A 109 26.54 -29.05 -1.23
N LEU A 110 25.43 -28.89 -1.95
CA LEU A 110 24.97 -29.93 -2.88
C LEU A 110 25.93 -30.12 -4.06
N GLY A 111 26.51 -29.04 -4.60
CA GLY A 111 27.40 -29.12 -5.74
C GLY A 111 28.77 -29.73 -5.41
N PHE A 112 29.42 -29.25 -4.34
CA PHE A 112 30.81 -29.58 -4.04
C PHE A 112 30.97 -30.65 -2.96
N VAL A 113 30.07 -30.72 -1.96
CA VAL A 113 30.18 -31.71 -0.86
C VAL A 113 29.52 -33.03 -1.25
N MET A 114 28.37 -32.99 -1.93
CA MET A 114 27.68 -34.20 -2.40
C MET A 114 28.14 -34.68 -3.79
N GLY A 115 29.08 -33.98 -4.43
CA GLY A 115 29.65 -34.38 -5.73
C GLY A 115 28.67 -34.30 -6.90
N LEU A 116 27.51 -33.65 -6.73
CA LEU A 116 26.47 -33.50 -7.77
C LEU A 116 26.85 -32.46 -8.83
N GLY A 117 27.96 -31.73 -8.64
CA GLY A 117 28.49 -30.76 -9.60
C GLY A 117 27.47 -29.67 -9.92
N VAL A 118 27.26 -29.40 -11.22
CA VAL A 118 26.34 -28.36 -11.70
C VAL A 118 24.89 -28.67 -11.30
N THR A 119 24.50 -29.94 -11.22
CA THR A 119 23.13 -30.34 -10.84
C THR A 119 22.81 -29.94 -9.40
N GLY A 120 23.81 -29.93 -8.51
CA GLY A 120 23.65 -29.44 -7.13
C GLY A 120 23.35 -27.94 -7.06
N LEU A 121 23.89 -27.13 -7.98
CA LEU A 121 23.54 -25.70 -8.09
C LEU A 121 22.08 -25.49 -8.53
N TRP A 122 21.58 -26.30 -9.46
CA TRP A 122 20.18 -26.22 -9.92
C TRP A 122 19.20 -26.52 -8.79
N TRP A 123 19.46 -27.55 -7.99
CA TRP A 123 18.66 -27.87 -6.81
C TRP A 123 18.75 -26.78 -5.73
N GLY A 124 19.93 -26.20 -5.52
CA GLY A 124 20.10 -25.07 -4.58
C GLY A 124 19.27 -23.84 -4.96
N LEU A 125 19.17 -23.52 -6.25
CA LEU A 125 18.33 -22.41 -6.75
C LEU A 125 16.84 -22.68 -6.53
N ILE A 126 16.37 -23.89 -6.84
CA ILE A 126 14.96 -24.27 -6.66
C ILE A 126 14.56 -24.17 -5.18
N ILE A 127 15.41 -24.69 -4.29
CA ILE A 127 15.18 -24.63 -2.84
C ILE A 127 15.19 -23.17 -2.35
N GLY A 128 16.15 -22.36 -2.80
CA GLY A 128 16.24 -20.94 -2.46
C GLY A 128 15.01 -20.13 -2.90
N MET A 129 14.51 -20.37 -4.12
CA MET A 129 13.29 -19.74 -4.62
C MET A 129 12.04 -20.21 -3.89
N GLY A 130 11.97 -21.49 -3.51
CA GLY A 130 10.89 -22.05 -2.71
C GLY A 130 10.78 -21.37 -1.34
N VAL A 131 11.91 -21.20 -0.65
CA VAL A 131 11.95 -20.51 0.65
C VAL A 131 11.58 -19.03 0.51
N ALA A 132 12.10 -18.34 -0.52
CA ALA A 132 11.73 -16.96 -0.81
C ALA A 132 10.21 -16.82 -1.04
N CYS A 133 9.62 -17.73 -1.82
CA CYS A 133 8.18 -17.74 -2.09
C CYS A 133 7.34 -17.85 -0.81
N VAL A 134 7.69 -18.79 0.08
CA VAL A 134 7.00 -18.97 1.37
C VAL A 134 7.17 -17.74 2.26
N ALA A 135 8.37 -17.16 2.32
CA ALA A 135 8.63 -15.93 3.07
C ALA A 135 7.80 -14.73 2.54
N TYR A 136 7.68 -14.61 1.21
CA TYR A 136 6.83 -13.59 0.60
C TYR A 136 5.35 -13.79 0.90
N LEU A 137 4.86 -15.02 0.79
CA LEU A 137 3.45 -15.36 1.06
C LEU A 137 3.09 -15.13 2.53
N THR A 138 3.97 -15.52 3.46
CA THR A 138 3.76 -15.29 4.89
C THR A 138 3.78 -13.79 5.21
N ARG A 139 4.74 -13.04 4.66
CA ARG A 139 4.80 -11.56 4.80
C ARG A 139 3.56 -10.88 4.23
N PHE A 140 3.14 -11.27 3.03
CA PHE A 140 1.94 -10.72 2.39
C PHE A 140 0.69 -11.02 3.23
N ARG A 141 0.51 -12.26 3.68
CA ARG A 141 -0.60 -12.65 4.56
C ARG A 141 -0.57 -11.89 5.88
N TRP A 142 0.61 -11.66 6.46
CA TRP A 142 0.76 -10.89 7.68
C TRP A 142 0.38 -9.43 7.49
N VAL A 143 0.89 -8.76 6.45
CA VAL A 143 0.55 -7.36 6.13
C VAL A 143 -0.95 -7.21 5.88
N VAL A 144 -1.54 -8.09 5.06
CA VAL A 144 -2.98 -8.06 4.77
C VAL A 144 -3.82 -8.31 6.03
N ARG A 145 -3.38 -9.22 6.90
CA ARG A 145 -4.07 -9.49 8.17
C ARG A 145 -3.96 -8.33 9.15
N ASN A 146 -2.80 -7.69 9.27
CA ASN A 146 -2.62 -6.51 10.12
C ASN A 146 -3.37 -5.29 9.57
N ALA A 147 -3.47 -5.13 8.26
CA ALA A 147 -4.33 -4.12 7.64
C ALA A 147 -5.81 -4.36 7.97
N ARG A 148 -6.25 -5.63 8.02
CA ARG A 148 -7.59 -6.02 8.50
C ARG A 148 -7.83 -5.75 10.00
N PHE A 149 -6.80 -5.77 10.84
CA PHE A 149 -6.93 -5.47 12.27
C PHE A 149 -7.14 -3.99 12.57
N MET A 150 -6.58 -3.08 11.76
CA MET A 150 -6.86 -1.63 11.89
C MET A 150 -8.33 -1.29 11.64
N VAL A 151 -9.01 -2.02 10.76
CA VAL A 151 -10.44 -1.80 10.45
C VAL A 151 -11.37 -2.29 11.56
N ARG A 152 -10.92 -3.24 12.39
CA ARG A 152 -11.73 -3.80 13.50
C ARG A 152 -11.54 -3.10 14.84
N GLY A 153 -10.49 -2.31 15.01
CA GLY A 153 -10.20 -1.58 16.25
C GLY A 153 -11.06 -0.34 16.48
N THR A 154 -11.83 0.11 15.48
CA THR A 154 -12.70 1.30 15.55
C THR A 154 -14.17 0.98 15.87
N GLU A 155 -14.52 -0.30 16.09
CA GLU A 155 -15.89 -0.71 16.44
C GLU A 155 -16.11 -0.89 17.96
N LEU A 156 -15.10 -0.64 18.81
CA LEU A 156 -15.17 -0.89 20.27
C LEU A 156 -14.57 0.24 21.13
N SER A 157 -14.84 1.50 20.80
CA SER A 157 -14.56 2.64 21.71
C SER A 157 -15.59 3.74 21.59
#